data_AF-E3HD38-F1
#
_entry.id   AF-E3HD38-F1
#
_cell.length_a   1.000
_cell.length_b   1.000
_cell.length_c   1.000
_cell.angle_alpha   90.00
_cell.angle_beta   90.00
_cell.angle_gamma   90.00
#
_symmetry.space_group_name_H-M   'P 1'
#
loop_
_entity.id
_entity.type
_entity.pdbx_description
1 polymer ?
#
loop_
_entity_poly.entity_id
_entity_poly.type
_entity_poly.pdbx_seq_one_letter_code
_entity_poly.pdbx_strand_id
1 'polypeptide(L)'
;MEIIVDHKRCKVFFDTEKNVFVKRFYPKFENRLKFFLRFRRYPGENFRYISEELRKIGVKVPQIVSSNKYEVITKKIEGVILSKYFDENGYDDEVVKEFLNIIVRILNSNIYFGDFNTSNFIFSDGEIFAIDLEDYRKEKLLKRDKNEALRRLKKTLKNDKWYRYVINLIEEE
;
A
#
# COMPACT_ATOMS: atom_id res chain seq x y z
N MET A 1 14.30 19.21 7.85
CA MET A 1 13.22 18.21 7.88
C MET A 1 11.88 18.93 7.90
N GLU A 2 11.06 18.68 6.88
CA GLU A 2 9.72 19.24 6.73
C GLU A 2 8.68 18.21 7.20
N ILE A 3 7.63 18.67 7.87
CA ILE A 3 6.53 17.78 8.30
C ILE A 3 5.52 17.72 7.15
N ILE A 4 5.32 16.52 6.62
CA ILE A 4 4.35 16.26 5.54
C ILE A 4 3.02 15.80 6.10
N VAL A 5 3.06 14.93 7.12
CA VAL A 5 1.87 14.42 7.81
C VAL A 5 2.13 14.46 9.31
N ASP A 6 1.24 15.12 10.05
CA ASP A 6 1.24 15.13 11.53
C ASP A 6 -0.03 14.50 12.07
N HIS A 7 -0.04 13.17 12.17
CA HIS A 7 -1.16 12.44 12.76
C HIS A 7 -0.73 11.76 14.07
N LYS A 8 -1.67 11.68 15.03
CA LYS A 8 -1.41 11.12 16.38
C LYS A 8 -0.74 9.74 16.37
N ARG A 9 -1.00 8.93 15.34
CA ARG A 9 -0.51 7.55 15.21
C ARG A 9 0.62 7.38 14.19
N CYS A 10 0.88 8.39 13.39
CA CYS A 10 1.86 8.35 12.31
C CYS A 10 2.33 9.76 11.98
N LYS A 11 3.64 9.95 11.90
CA LYS A 11 4.23 11.20 11.41
C LYS A 11 5.12 10.91 10.22
N VAL A 12 4.99 11.72 9.16
CA VAL A 12 5.81 11.63 7.96
C VAL A 12 6.60 12.92 7.82
N PHE A 13 7.92 12.78 7.72
CA PHE A 13 8.86 13.87 7.52
C PHE A 13 9.52 13.73 6.17
N PHE A 14 9.83 14.83 5.52
CA PHE A 14 10.71 14.88 4.35
C PHE A 14 12.06 15.48 4.76
N ASP A 15 13.13 14.74 4.50
CA ASP A 15 14.50 15.18 4.65
C ASP A 15 15.00 15.64 3.27
N THR A 16 15.04 16.96 3.08
CA THR A 16 15.41 17.62 1.82
C THR A 16 16.85 17.37 1.43
N GLU A 17 17.78 17.32 2.39
CA GLU A 17 19.21 17.10 2.14
C GLU A 17 19.47 15.70 1.60
N LYS A 18 18.78 14.71 2.15
CA LYS A 18 18.93 13.30 1.77
C LYS A 18 17.95 12.84 0.70
N ASN A 19 16.97 13.68 0.35
CA ASN A 19 15.85 13.36 -0.52
C ASN A 19 15.11 12.07 -0.11
N VAL A 20 14.77 11.94 1.18
CA VAL A 20 14.09 10.77 1.75
C VAL A 20 12.86 11.16 2.56
N PHE A 21 11.90 10.24 2.59
CA PHE A 21 10.79 10.28 3.55
C PHE A 21 11.13 9.45 4.78
N VAL A 22 10.87 10.00 5.96
CA VAL A 22 10.97 9.30 7.25
C VAL A 22 9.56 9.17 7.81
N LYS A 23 9.08 7.93 7.94
CA LYS A 23 7.77 7.62 8.50
C LYS A 23 7.94 6.99 9.87
N ARG A 24 7.38 7.62 10.90
CA ARG A 24 7.40 7.16 12.30
C ARG A 24 6.03 6.73 12.76
N PHE A 25 5.98 5.57 13.43
CA PHE A 25 4.75 4.94 13.88
C PHE A 25 4.59 5.06 15.40
N TYR A 26 3.40 5.50 15.83
CA TYR A 26 3.02 5.64 17.23
C TYR A 26 1.78 4.78 17.53
N PRO A 27 1.93 3.45 17.50
CA PRO A 27 0.80 2.53 17.69
C PRO A 27 0.25 2.61 19.10
N LYS A 28 -1.07 2.42 19.22
CA LYS A 28 -1.74 2.25 20.51
C LYS A 28 -1.16 1.08 21.31
N PHE A 29 -1.33 1.13 22.62
CA PHE A 29 -0.90 0.06 23.54
C PHE A 29 -1.42 -1.32 23.13
N GLU A 30 -2.69 -1.44 22.76
CA GLU A 30 -3.30 -2.69 22.27
C GLU A 30 -2.56 -3.31 21.07
N ASN A 31 -2.08 -2.48 20.14
CA ASN A 31 -1.31 -2.93 18.99
C ASN A 31 0.12 -3.28 19.38
N ARG A 32 0.73 -2.53 20.31
CA ARG A 32 2.06 -2.85 20.86
C ARG A 32 2.10 -4.24 21.49
N LEU A 33 1.04 -4.61 22.21
CA LEU A 33 0.92 -5.95 22.78
C LEU A 33 0.82 -7.03 21.70
N LYS A 34 0.03 -6.80 20.63
CA LYS A 34 -0.04 -7.72 19.48
C LYS A 34 1.31 -7.91 18.79
N PHE A 35 2.12 -6.85 18.70
CA PHE A 35 3.47 -6.94 18.14
C PHE A 35 4.40 -7.74 19.04
N PHE A 36 4.36 -7.45 20.33
CA PHE A 36 5.18 -8.15 21.33
C PHE A 36 4.88 -9.65 21.38
N LEU A 37 3.60 -10.02 21.34
CA LEU A 37 3.13 -11.42 21.30
C LEU A 37 3.28 -12.07 19.92
N ARG A 38 3.85 -11.36 18.93
CA ARG A 38 4.06 -11.84 17.55
C ARG A 38 2.80 -12.20 16.77
N PHE A 39 1.62 -11.80 17.26
CA PHE A 39 0.36 -11.91 16.51
C PHE A 39 0.34 -10.96 15.30
N ARG A 40 1.17 -9.91 15.32
CA ARG A 40 1.34 -9.00 14.20
C ARG A 40 2.81 -8.54 14.15
N ARG A 41 3.33 -8.26 12.95
CA ARG A 41 4.66 -7.65 12.80
C ARG A 41 4.63 -6.19 13.26
N TYR A 42 5.74 -5.70 13.79
CA TYR A 42 5.92 -4.27 14.03
C TYR A 42 5.77 -3.49 12.72
N PRO A 43 5.18 -2.29 12.71
CA PRO A 43 4.79 -1.61 11.48
C PRO A 43 5.94 -1.36 10.51
N GLY A 44 7.12 -0.92 10.99
CA GLY A 44 8.25 -0.67 10.09
C GLY A 44 8.92 -1.94 9.57
N GLU A 45 8.97 -3.00 10.39
CA GLU A 45 9.40 -4.34 9.94
C GLU A 45 8.40 -4.93 8.93
N ASN A 46 7.10 -4.73 9.17
CA ASN A 46 6.04 -5.20 8.27
C ASN A 46 6.09 -4.49 6.93
N PHE A 47 6.33 -3.18 6.92
CA PHE A 47 6.50 -2.40 5.69
C PHE A 47 7.62 -3.00 4.83
N ARG A 48 8.77 -3.31 5.44
CA ARG A 48 9.89 -3.97 4.74
C ARG A 48 9.49 -5.33 4.18
N TYR A 49 8.89 -6.17 5.01
CA TYR A 49 8.43 -7.50 4.62
C TYR A 49 7.46 -7.42 3.44
N ILE A 50 6.43 -6.58 3.50
CA ILE A 50 5.45 -6.42 2.43
C ILE A 50 6.10 -5.84 1.17
N SER A 51 7.01 -4.87 1.30
CA SER A 51 7.78 -4.34 0.16
C SER A 51 8.58 -5.42 -0.57
N GLU A 52 9.18 -6.36 0.16
CA GLU A 52 9.86 -7.52 -0.44
C GLU A 52 8.88 -8.47 -1.13
N GLU A 53 7.72 -8.75 -0.52
CA GLU A 53 6.70 -9.61 -1.12
C GLU A 53 6.05 -8.99 -2.36
N LEU A 54 5.79 -7.69 -2.36
CA LEU A 54 5.25 -6.95 -3.51
C LEU A 54 6.24 -6.92 -4.68
N ARG A 55 7.54 -6.75 -4.42
CA ARG A 55 8.56 -6.78 -5.48
C ARG A 55 8.66 -8.13 -6.16
N LYS A 56 8.48 -9.25 -5.44
CA LYS A 56 8.49 -10.60 -6.02
C LYS A 56 7.39 -10.83 -7.05
N ILE A 57 6.30 -10.07 -6.96
CA ILE A 57 5.13 -10.17 -7.84
C ILE A 57 5.07 -9.02 -8.84
N GLY A 58 6.18 -8.30 -9.01
CA GLY A 58 6.32 -7.21 -9.98
C GLY A 58 5.61 -5.91 -9.61
N VAL A 59 5.20 -5.73 -8.36
CA VAL A 59 4.60 -4.48 -7.88
C VAL A 59 5.70 -3.54 -7.40
N LYS A 60 5.72 -2.32 -7.95
CA LYS A 60 6.70 -1.30 -7.59
C LYS A 60 6.37 -0.67 -6.25
N VAL A 61 7.42 -0.38 -5.49
CA VAL A 61 7.36 0.19 -4.13
C VAL A 61 8.57 1.11 -3.94
N PRO A 62 8.51 2.09 -3.03
CA PRO A 62 9.66 2.93 -2.72
C PRO A 62 10.89 2.11 -2.31
N GLN A 63 12.07 2.55 -2.73
CA GLN A 63 13.32 1.99 -2.23
C GLN A 63 13.44 2.30 -0.72
N ILE A 64 13.51 1.24 0.10
CA ILE A 64 13.76 1.36 1.54
C ILE A 64 15.25 1.59 1.77
N VAL A 65 15.58 2.71 2.41
CA VAL A 65 16.94 3.04 2.88
C VAL A 65 17.21 2.32 4.19
N SER A 66 16.26 2.39 5.14
CA SER A 66 16.33 1.66 6.40
C SER A 66 14.94 1.46 6.99
N SER A 67 14.83 0.50 7.90
CA SER A 67 13.59 0.20 8.62
C SER A 67 13.91 -0.40 9.97
N ASN A 68 13.15 -0.02 11.00
CA ASN A 68 13.15 -0.67 12.30
C ASN A 68 11.69 -0.91 12.76
N LYS A 69 11.46 -1.31 14.00
CA LYS A 69 10.11 -1.61 14.52
C LYS A 69 9.10 -0.49 14.28
N TYR A 70 9.49 0.76 14.49
CA TYR A 70 8.57 1.89 14.50
C TYR A 70 8.94 3.01 13.53
N GLU A 71 9.87 2.76 12.62
CA GLU A 71 10.29 3.73 11.61
C GLU A 71 10.65 3.05 10.29
N VAL A 72 10.35 3.73 9.19
CA VAL A 72 10.78 3.39 7.84
C VAL A 72 11.31 4.65 7.16
N ILE A 73 12.44 4.52 6.48
CA ILE A 73 13.02 5.56 5.64
C ILE A 73 13.02 5.07 4.20
N THR A 74 12.40 5.82 3.30
CA THR A 74 12.35 5.51 1.87
C THR A 74 12.88 6.64 1.04
N LYS A 75 13.45 6.33 -0.13
CA LYS A 75 13.71 7.35 -1.15
C LYS A 75 12.40 7.99 -1.60
N LYS A 76 12.46 9.28 -1.95
CA LYS A 76 11.37 9.97 -2.61
C LYS A 76 11.11 9.32 -3.98
N ILE A 77 9.84 9.19 -4.33
CA ILE A 77 9.39 8.89 -5.68
C ILE A 77 8.89 10.21 -6.25
N GLU A 78 9.44 10.63 -7.39
CA GLU A 78 8.91 11.78 -8.12
C GLU A 78 7.63 11.35 -8.82
N GLY A 79 6.52 12.04 -8.58
CA GLY A 79 5.24 11.65 -9.15
C GLY A 79 4.07 12.27 -8.41
N VAL A 80 2.87 11.91 -8.84
CA VAL A 80 1.62 12.40 -8.29
C VAL A 80 0.88 11.27 -7.59
N ILE A 81 0.18 11.59 -6.49
CA ILE A 81 -0.71 10.62 -5.84
C ILE A 81 -1.77 10.20 -6.85
N LEU A 82 -2.01 8.90 -7.02
CA LEU A 82 -2.87 8.36 -8.07
C LEU A 82 -4.32 8.89 -7.97
N SER A 83 -4.84 9.13 -6.76
CA SER A 83 -6.15 9.77 -6.60
C SER A 83 -6.17 11.17 -7.22
N LYS A 84 -5.13 11.99 -7.00
CA LYS A 84 -5.01 13.33 -7.58
C LYS A 84 -4.86 13.28 -9.10
N TYR A 85 -4.09 12.32 -9.60
CA TYR A 85 -3.98 12.09 -11.04
C TYR A 85 -5.35 11.87 -11.68
N PHE A 86 -6.19 11.00 -11.09
CA PHE A 86 -7.54 10.75 -11.59
C PHE A 86 -8.48 11.96 -11.43
N ASP A 87 -8.32 12.76 -10.38
CA ASP A 87 -9.10 14.00 -10.21
C ASP A 87 -8.79 15.03 -11.32
N GLU A 88 -7.52 15.13 -11.74
CA GLU A 88 -7.05 16.11 -12.73
C GLU A 88 -7.22 15.65 -14.19
N ASN A 89 -7.01 14.36 -14.47
CA ASN A 89 -6.97 13.80 -15.82
C ASN A 89 -8.20 12.94 -16.16
N GLY A 90 -9.08 12.73 -15.17
CA GLY A 90 -10.12 11.73 -15.27
C GLY A 90 -9.56 10.31 -15.14
N TYR A 91 -10.45 9.33 -15.31
CA TYR A 91 -10.08 7.92 -15.25
C TYR A 91 -9.61 7.41 -16.61
N ASP A 92 -8.33 7.66 -16.90
CA ASP A 92 -7.65 7.09 -18.05
C ASP A 92 -7.74 5.54 -18.05
N ASP A 93 -8.25 4.97 -19.13
CA ASP A 93 -8.52 3.54 -19.23
C ASP A 93 -7.24 2.66 -19.13
N GLU A 94 -6.09 3.13 -19.60
CA GLU A 94 -4.82 2.39 -19.52
C GLU A 94 -4.27 2.42 -18.10
N VAL A 95 -4.24 3.59 -17.46
CA VAL A 95 -3.78 3.74 -16.07
C VAL A 95 -4.68 2.99 -15.10
N VAL A 96 -6.00 3.03 -15.31
CA VAL A 96 -6.95 2.26 -14.53
C VAL A 96 -6.71 0.76 -14.70
N LYS A 97 -6.51 0.26 -15.92
CA LYS A 97 -6.24 -1.17 -16.14
C LYS A 97 -4.96 -1.60 -15.44
N GLU A 98 -3.87 -0.83 -15.55
CA GLU A 98 -2.61 -1.16 -14.86
C GLU A 98 -2.79 -1.18 -13.35
N PHE A 99 -3.50 -0.19 -12.80
CA PHE A 99 -3.86 -0.17 -11.39
C PHE A 99 -4.62 -1.43 -10.97
N LEU A 100 -5.67 -1.81 -11.71
CA LEU A 100 -6.47 -3.00 -11.40
C LEU A 100 -5.65 -4.28 -11.52
N ASN A 101 -4.74 -4.39 -12.50
CA ASN A 101 -3.81 -5.50 -12.64
C ASN A 101 -2.83 -5.61 -11.46
N ILE A 102 -2.35 -4.48 -10.91
CA ILE A 102 -1.58 -4.47 -9.66
C ILE A 102 -2.42 -5.06 -8.52
N ILE A 103 -3.70 -4.66 -8.40
CA ILE A 103 -4.57 -5.17 -7.34
C ILE A 103 -4.81 -6.68 -7.47
N VAL A 104 -5.06 -7.18 -8.69
CA VAL A 104 -5.20 -8.62 -8.95
C VAL A 104 -3.94 -9.37 -8.50
N ARG A 105 -2.75 -8.93 -8.91
CA ARG A 105 -1.47 -9.55 -8.51
C ARG A 105 -1.31 -9.61 -6.99
N ILE A 106 -1.65 -8.53 -6.28
CA ILE A 106 -1.60 -8.45 -4.81
C ILE A 106 -2.54 -9.49 -4.18
N LEU A 107 -3.80 -9.54 -4.63
CA LEU A 107 -4.82 -10.44 -4.07
C LEU A 107 -4.52 -11.91 -4.37
N ASN A 108 -4.08 -12.25 -5.58
CA ASN A 108 -3.71 -13.63 -5.95
C ASN A 108 -2.47 -14.12 -5.18
N SER A 109 -1.64 -13.18 -4.71
CA SER A 109 -0.49 -13.46 -3.84
C SER A 109 -0.84 -13.60 -2.35
N ASN A 110 -2.13 -13.63 -2.00
CA ASN A 110 -2.67 -13.66 -0.64
C ASN A 110 -2.17 -12.49 0.23
N ILE A 111 -1.97 -11.33 -0.39
CA ILE A 111 -1.65 -10.08 0.30
C ILE A 111 -2.92 -9.23 0.33
N TYR A 112 -3.26 -8.73 1.51
CA TYR A 112 -4.47 -7.97 1.77
C TYR A 112 -4.12 -6.67 2.49
N PHE A 113 -4.80 -5.58 2.13
CA PHE A 113 -4.55 -4.26 2.68
C PHE A 113 -5.66 -3.82 3.65
N GLY A 114 -5.24 -3.17 4.74
CA GLY A 114 -6.14 -2.65 5.78
C GLY A 114 -6.99 -1.47 5.32
N ASP A 115 -6.49 -0.65 4.40
CA ASP A 115 -7.23 0.42 3.77
C ASP A 115 -6.93 0.44 2.27
N PHE A 116 -7.99 0.38 1.46
CA PHE A 116 -7.87 0.35 0.00
C PHE A 116 -8.28 1.70 -0.54
N ASN A 117 -7.30 2.44 -1.05
CA ASN A 117 -7.50 3.76 -1.62
C ASN A 117 -6.44 4.05 -2.69
N THR A 118 -6.84 4.69 -3.78
CA THR A 118 -5.91 5.20 -4.81
C THR A 118 -4.94 6.23 -4.24
N SER A 119 -5.23 6.87 -3.11
CA SER A 119 -4.25 7.73 -2.43
C SER A 119 -3.04 6.99 -1.85
N ASN A 120 -3.10 5.65 -1.74
CA ASN A 120 -1.98 4.81 -1.30
C ASN A 120 -1.08 4.36 -2.47
N PHE A 121 -1.19 5.04 -3.61
CA PHE A 121 -0.40 4.79 -4.81
C PHE A 121 0.13 6.10 -5.39
N ILE A 122 1.31 6.04 -6.00
CA ILE A 122 1.94 7.16 -6.73
C ILE A 122 2.06 6.76 -8.19
N PHE A 123 1.58 7.62 -9.09
CA PHE A 123 1.82 7.52 -10.52
C PHE A 123 3.06 8.34 -10.91
N SER A 124 4.00 7.72 -11.60
CA SER A 124 5.32 8.27 -11.93
C SER A 124 5.79 7.66 -13.25
N ASP A 125 6.01 8.48 -14.27
CA ASP A 125 6.56 8.07 -15.58
C ASP A 125 5.89 6.83 -16.20
N GLY A 126 4.55 6.76 -16.14
CA GLY A 126 3.78 5.63 -16.67
C GLY A 126 3.68 4.43 -15.73
N GLU A 127 4.25 4.51 -14.54
CA GLU A 127 4.31 3.41 -13.58
C GLU A 127 3.57 3.75 -12.27
N ILE A 128 3.06 2.71 -11.60
CA ILE A 128 2.33 2.86 -10.34
C ILE A 128 3.12 2.21 -9.20
N PHE A 129 3.40 3.00 -8.17
CA PHE A 129 4.11 2.57 -6.96
C PHE A 129 3.14 2.47 -5.79
N ALA A 130 3.11 1.33 -5.12
CA ALA A 130 2.36 1.15 -3.88
C ALA A 130 3.14 1.76 -2.69
N ILE A 131 2.46 2.57 -1.90
CA ILE A 131 2.97 3.17 -0.67
C ILE A 131 2.09 2.75 0.53
N ASP A 132 2.45 3.20 1.74
CA ASP A 132 1.64 2.96 2.95
C ASP A 132 1.43 1.47 3.29
N LEU A 133 2.54 0.71 3.36
CA LEU A 133 2.53 -0.75 3.39
C LEU A 133 2.44 -1.37 4.80
N GLU A 134 2.47 -0.58 5.87
CA GLU A 134 2.57 -1.11 7.25
C GLU A 134 1.33 -1.88 7.73
N ASP A 135 0.17 -1.62 7.11
CA ASP A 135 -1.11 -2.24 7.44
C ASP A 135 -1.47 -3.42 6.51
N TYR A 136 -0.63 -3.70 5.51
CA TYR A 136 -0.78 -4.87 4.65
C TYR A 136 -0.48 -6.15 5.42
N ARG A 137 -1.13 -7.24 5.03
CA ARG A 137 -1.00 -8.57 5.63
C ARG A 137 -0.85 -9.60 4.54
N LYS A 138 0.17 -10.45 4.68
CA LYS A 138 0.27 -11.66 3.88
C LYS A 138 -0.27 -12.81 4.70
N GLU A 139 -1.43 -13.32 4.30
CA GLU A 139 -2.00 -14.52 4.92
C GLU A 139 -1.42 -15.77 4.29
N LYS A 140 -1.28 -16.82 5.10
CA LYS A 140 -0.79 -18.12 4.63
C LYS A 140 -1.84 -19.23 4.72
N LEU A 141 -2.86 -19.08 5.59
CA LEU A 141 -3.70 -20.22 5.99
C LEU A 141 -5.21 -19.94 5.95
N LEU A 142 -5.68 -18.70 6.14
CA LEU A 142 -7.12 -18.40 6.21
C LEU A 142 -7.59 -17.55 5.03
N LYS A 143 -8.58 -18.06 4.27
CA LYS A 143 -9.22 -17.37 3.12
C LYS A 143 -10.11 -16.19 3.52
N ARG A 144 -10.30 -15.94 4.83
CA ARG A 144 -11.25 -14.96 5.37
C ARG A 144 -10.94 -13.53 4.91
N ASP A 145 -9.69 -13.25 4.53
CA ASP A 145 -9.24 -11.92 4.14
C ASP A 145 -9.53 -11.57 2.66
N LYS A 146 -9.65 -12.56 1.75
CA LYS A 146 -9.94 -12.29 0.33
C LYS A 146 -11.32 -11.67 0.12
N ASN A 147 -12.35 -12.27 0.72
CA ASN A 147 -13.73 -11.77 0.60
C ASN A 147 -13.88 -10.37 1.23
N GLU A 148 -13.19 -10.12 2.33
CA GLU A 148 -13.20 -8.79 2.93
C GLU A 148 -12.45 -7.77 2.08
N ALA A 149 -11.31 -8.13 1.50
CA ALA A 149 -10.57 -7.28 0.57
C ALA A 149 -11.41 -6.96 -0.67
N LEU A 150 -12.10 -7.94 -1.27
CA LEU A 150 -13.00 -7.74 -2.41
C LEU A 150 -14.19 -6.83 -2.04
N ARG A 151 -14.77 -7.01 -0.85
CA ARG A 151 -15.86 -6.15 -0.37
C ARG A 151 -15.39 -4.69 -0.21
N ARG A 152 -14.17 -4.46 0.29
CA ARG A 152 -13.59 -3.12 0.43
C ARG A 152 -13.24 -2.52 -0.93
N LEU A 153 -12.64 -3.32 -1.82
CA LEU A 153 -12.36 -2.98 -3.20
C LEU A 153 -13.62 -2.47 -3.91
N LYS A 154 -14.73 -3.21 -3.84
CA LYS A 154 -16.01 -2.79 -4.42
C LYS A 154 -16.47 -1.41 -3.93
N LYS A 155 -16.32 -1.16 -2.62
CA LYS A 155 -16.70 0.13 -2.01
C LYS A 155 -15.82 1.28 -2.48
N THR A 156 -14.52 1.06 -2.63
CA THR A 156 -13.58 2.12 -3.04
C THR A 156 -13.69 2.43 -4.52
N LEU A 157 -13.79 1.42 -5.38
CA LEU A 157 -13.86 1.64 -6.83
C LEU A 157 -15.10 2.43 -7.22
N LYS A 158 -16.20 2.31 -6.44
CA LYS A 158 -17.51 2.95 -6.70
C LYS A 158 -17.99 2.78 -8.16
N ASN A 159 -17.49 1.75 -8.82
CA ASN A 159 -17.67 1.47 -10.24
C ASN A 159 -17.75 -0.04 -10.45
N ASP A 160 -18.94 -0.52 -10.81
CA ASP A 160 -19.19 -1.95 -10.97
C ASP A 160 -18.43 -2.55 -12.17
N LYS A 161 -18.10 -1.77 -13.21
CA LYS A 161 -17.31 -2.24 -14.36
C LYS A 161 -15.92 -2.67 -13.92
N TRP A 162 -15.23 -1.84 -13.13
CA TRP A 162 -13.89 -2.15 -12.64
C TRP A 162 -13.87 -3.27 -11.61
N TYR A 163 -14.88 -3.32 -10.75
CA TYR A 163 -15.02 -4.42 -9.82
C TYR A 163 -15.18 -5.75 -10.57
N ARG A 164 -16.06 -5.82 -11.58
CA ARG A 164 -16.23 -7.02 -12.41
C ARG A 164 -14.96 -7.38 -13.17
N TYR A 165 -14.23 -6.39 -13.69
CA TYR A 165 -12.94 -6.63 -14.33
C TYR A 165 -11.96 -7.35 -13.40
N VAL A 166 -11.83 -6.89 -12.15
CA VAL A 166 -10.97 -7.56 -11.16
C VAL A 166 -11.45 -8.97 -10.83
N ILE A 167 -12.77 -9.17 -10.66
CA ILE A 167 -13.30 -10.50 -10.36
C ILE A 167 -13.02 -11.48 -11.50
N ASN A 168 -13.26 -11.09 -12.75
CA ASN A 168 -13.00 -11.94 -13.91
C ASN A 168 -11.53 -12.35 -13.97
N LEU A 169 -10.59 -11.41 -13.80
CA LEU A 169 -9.16 -11.71 -13.81
C LEU A 169 -8.72 -12.62 -12.66
N ILE A 170 -9.38 -12.54 -11.51
CA ILE A 170 -9.09 -13.42 -10.37
C ILE A 170 -9.62 -14.84 -10.58
N GLU A 171 -10.70 -15.01 -11.35
CA GLU A 171 -11.32 -16.31 -11.63
C GLU A 171 -10.67 -17.05 -12.82
N GLU A 172 -9.92 -16.34 -13.66
CA GLU A 172 -9.20 -16.90 -14.82
C GLU A 172 -7.81 -17.51 -14.49
N GLU A 173 -7.27 -17.28 -13.27
CA GLU A 173 -6.00 -17.87 -12.75
C GLU A 173 -6.22 -19.09 -11.82
#